data_AF-A0A6V8NVV5-F1
#
_entry.id   AF-A0A6V8NVV5-F1
#
_cell.length_a   1.000
_cell.length_b   1.000
_cell.length_c   1.000
_cell.angle_alpha   90.00
_cell.angle_beta   90.00
_cell.angle_gamma   90.00
#
_symmetry.space_group_name_H-M   'P 1'
#
loop_
_entity.id
_entity.type
_entity.pdbx_description
1 polymer ?
#
loop_
_entity_poly.entity_id
_entity_poly.type
_entity_poly.pdbx_seq_one_letter_code
_entity_poly.pdbx_strand_id
1 'polypeptide(L)' 'MIFSWNDTRKVRSENALAIAVLNDQDKEITPDAIHALRAYEIESIAWSRRDKYIE' A
#
# COMPACT_ATOMS: atom_id res chain seq x y z
N MET A 1 -0.60 -12.73 1.98
CA MET A 1 0.48 -12.02 2.70
C MET A 1 1.31 -11.24 1.70
N ILE A 2 1.89 -10.10 2.09
CA ILE A 2 2.75 -9.24 1.24
C ILE A 2 3.90 -10.01 0.58
N PHE A 3 4.38 -11.10 1.18
CA PHE A 3 5.42 -11.96 0.58
C PHE A 3 5.06 -12.49 -0.82
N SER A 4 3.80 -12.88 -1.03
CA SER A 4 3.34 -13.35 -2.35
C SER A 4 3.37 -12.26 -3.43
N TRP A 5 3.24 -10.99 -3.04
CA TRP A 5 3.39 -9.84 -3.96
C TRP A 5 4.83 -9.72 -4.46
N ASN A 6 5.79 -9.96 -3.57
CA ASN A 6 7.21 -9.94 -3.92
C ASN A 6 7.61 -11.15 -4.77
N ASP A 7 7.14 -12.35 -4.41
CA ASP A 7 7.47 -13.60 -5.10
C ASP A 7 7.01 -13.61 -6.57
N THR A 8 5.91 -12.93 -6.85
CA THR A 8 5.32 -12.86 -8.20
C THR A 8 5.87 -11.69 -9.04
N ARG A 9 6.77 -10.86 -8.51
CA ARG A 9 7.27 -9.65 -9.20
C ARG A 9 7.83 -9.91 -10.60
N LYS A 10 8.48 -11.05 -10.82
CA LYS A 10 9.11 -11.41 -12.11
C LYS A 10 8.12 -11.80 -13.22
N VAL A 11 6.91 -12.21 -12.84
CA VAL A 11 5.87 -12.69 -13.76
C VAL A 11 4.63 -11.79 -13.78
N ARG A 12 4.60 -10.79 -12.88
CA ARG A 12 3.54 -9.80 -12.79
C ARG A 12 3.66 -8.80 -13.93
N SER A 13 2.52 -8.31 -14.42
CA SER A 13 2.48 -7.19 -15.37
C SER A 13 3.23 -5.98 -14.81
N GLU A 14 4.01 -5.30 -15.65
CA GLU A 14 4.74 -4.07 -15.29
C GLU A 14 3.80 -2.95 -14.82
N ASN A 15 2.54 -2.97 -15.26
CA ASN A 15 1.52 -1.97 -14.90
C ASN A 15 0.73 -2.34 -13.64
N ALA A 16 1.02 -3.48 -13.02
CA ALA A 16 0.28 -3.91 -11.83
C ALA A 16 0.70 -3.10 -10.60
N LEU A 17 -0.29 -2.48 -9.95
CA LEU A 17 -0.14 -1.69 -8.74
C LEU A 17 -0.62 -2.47 -7.52
N ALA A 18 0.11 -2.38 -6.41
CA ALA A 18 -0.39 -2.80 -5.10
C ALA A 18 -0.73 -1.58 -4.28
N ILE A 19 -1.93 -1.60 -3.73
CA ILE A 19 -2.46 -0.53 -2.91
C ILE A 19 -2.81 -1.11 -1.54
N ALA A 20 -2.31 -0.48 -0.48
CA ALA A 20 -2.68 -0.75 0.89
C ALA A 20 -3.52 0.42 1.44
N VAL A 21 -4.78 0.15 1.73
CA VAL A 21 -5.65 1.12 2.42
C VAL A 21 -5.44 0.98 3.92
N LEU A 22 -5.03 2.07 4.56
CA LEU A 22 -4.66 2.12 5.97
C LEU A 22 -5.74 2.85 6.76
N ASN A 23 -6.32 2.16 7.75
CA ASN A 23 -7.27 2.77 8.65
C ASN A 23 -6.55 3.69 9.65
N ASP A 24 -6.81 4.98 9.54
CA ASP A 24 -6.31 6.03 10.43
C ASP A 24 -7.40 6.69 11.27
N GLN A 25 -8.60 6.10 11.36
CA GLN A 25 -9.72 6.69 12.11
C GLN A 25 -9.52 6.60 13.64
N ASP A 26 -9.03 5.46 14.11
CA ASP A 26 -8.86 5.21 15.56
C ASP A 26 -7.41 5.39 16.03
N LYS A 27 -6.44 5.24 15.11
CA LYS A 27 -5.02 5.28 15.42
C LYS A 27 -4.23 5.91 14.29
N GLU A 28 -3.30 6.79 14.63
CA GLU A 28 -2.37 7.32 13.65
C GLU A 28 -1.49 6.22 13.04
N ILE A 29 -1.27 6.31 11.74
CA ILE A 29 -0.37 5.42 11.00
C ILE A 29 1.06 5.82 11.36
N THR A 30 1.85 4.86 11.81
CA THR A 30 3.26 5.11 12.12
C THR A 30 4.08 5.30 10.85
N PRO A 31 5.12 6.16 10.88
CA PRO A 31 6.05 6.30 9.75
C PRO A 31 6.69 4.96 9.34
N ASP A 32 6.94 4.08 10.31
CA ASP A 32 7.52 2.76 10.07
C ASP A 32 6.60 1.85 9.25
N ALA A 33 5.29 1.89 9.50
CA ALA A 33 4.31 1.12 8.72
C ALA A 33 4.30 1.57 7.24
N ILE A 34 4.39 2.88 7.00
CA ILE A 34 4.48 3.45 5.65
C ILE A 34 5.80 3.05 4.98
N HIS A 35 6.92 3.13 5.71
CA HIS A 35 8.23 2.73 5.20
C HIS A 35 8.27 1.24 4.82
N ALA A 36 7.69 0.38 5.65
CA ALA A 36 7.60 -1.05 5.37
C ALA A 36 6.84 -1.32 4.08
N LEU A 37 5.69 -0.68 3.84
CA LEU A 37 4.93 -0.84 2.60
C LEU A 37 5.69 -0.34 1.37
N ARG A 38 6.35 0.83 1.50
CA ARG A 38 7.16 1.40 0.42
C ARG A 38 8.33 0.50 0.01
N ALA A 39 8.93 -0.20 0.97
CA ALA A 39 10.01 -1.16 0.68
C ALA A 39 9.58 -2.32 -0.23
N TYR A 40 8.27 -2.60 -0.30
CA TYR A 40 7.67 -3.59 -1.21
C TYR A 40 6.98 -2.95 -2.43
N GLU A 41 7.22 -1.66 -2.68
CA GLU A 41 6.59 -0.89 -3.77
C GLU A 41 5.05 -0.92 -3.69
N ILE A 42 4.52 -0.90 -2.46
CA ILE A 42 3.09 -0.83 -2.19
C ILE A 42 2.72 0.62 -1.89
N GLU A 43 1.77 1.16 -2.64
CA GLU A 43 1.24 2.49 -2.38
C GLU A 43 0.28 2.46 -1.20
N SER A 44 0.54 3.31 -0.21
CA SER A 44 -0.30 3.43 0.98
C SER A 44 -1.29 4.57 0.85
N ILE A 45 -2.58 4.29 1.05
CA ILE A 45 -3.65 5.29 1.09
C ILE A 45 -4.21 5.34 2.50
N ALA A 46 -4.10 6.47 3.17
CA ALA A 46 -4.78 6.71 4.44
C ALA A 46 -6.30 6.81 4.20
N TRP A 47 -7.10 6.14 5.03
CA TRP A 47 -8.56 6.09 4.87
C TRP A 47 -9.21 7.49 4.93
N SER A 48 -8.71 8.36 5.81
CA SER A 48 -9.13 9.77 5.88
C SER A 48 -8.88 10.57 4.59
N ARG A 49 -8.00 10.08 3.70
CA ARG A 49 -7.63 10.73 2.43
C ARG A 49 -8.10 9.97 1.19
N ARG A 50 -8.94 8.95 1.35
CA ARG A 50 -9.41 8.10 0.24
C ARG A 50 -10.06 8.89 -0.89
N ASP A 51 -10.74 10.00 -0.58
CA ASP A 51 -11.45 10.82 -1.56
C ASP A 51 -10.50 11.47 -2.59
N LYS A 52 -9.19 11.52 -2.33
CA LYS A 52 -8.19 11.95 -3.33
C LYS A 52 -7.96 10.94 -4.46
N TYR A 53 -8.49 9.73 -4.33
CA TYR A 53 -8.27 8.61 -5.24
C TYR A 53 -9.56 8.13 -5.91
N ILE A 54 -10.67 8.86 -5.73
CA ILE A 54 -11.98 8.55 -6.32
C ILE A 54 -12.29 9.69 -7.31
N GLU A 55 -12.60 9.33 -8.55
CA GLU A 55 -13.11 10.26 -9.59
C GLU A 55 -14.64 10.29 -9.59
#